data_AF-A0A942L3G1-F1
#
_entry.id   AF-A0A942L3G1-F1
#
_cell.length_a   1.000
_cell.length_b   1.000
_cell.length_c   1.000
_cell.angle_alpha   90.00
_cell.angle_beta   90.00
_cell.angle_gamma   90.00
#
_symmetry.space_group_name_H-M   'P 1'
#
loop_
_entity.id
_entity.type
_entity.pdbx_description
1 polymer ?
#
loop_
_entity_poly.entity_id
_entity_poly.type
_entity_poly.pdbx_seq_one_letter_code
_entity_poly.pdbx_strand_id
1 'polypeptide(L)'
;MLPQLHRQPWMDSDIETFRDQVRRYIAAEMAPHLPVWREQGYIPREVWRPFGEMGFMLPELPEEYGGAGASLAYQLVVQEQDRRTTQHLRKDPLTWLRRLMLACCMTPGRQHGSNDKGSKWLTM
;
A
#
# COMPACT_ATOMS: atom_id res chain seq x y z
N MET A 1 13.62 -28.51 -0.83
CA MET A 1 13.82 -27.62 0.34
C MET A 1 14.15 -26.25 -0.23
N LEU A 2 13.23 -25.28 -0.16
CA LEU A 2 13.52 -23.94 -0.69
C LEU A 2 14.59 -23.27 0.20
N PRO A 3 15.64 -22.66 -0.38
CA PRO A 3 16.66 -21.99 0.41
C PRO A 3 16.05 -20.83 1.21
N GLN A 4 16.65 -20.54 2.37
CA GLN A 4 16.35 -19.34 3.15
C GLN A 4 16.51 -18.13 2.22
N LEU A 5 15.40 -17.47 1.89
CA LEU A 5 15.41 -16.27 1.06
C LEU A 5 16.31 -15.23 1.71
N HIS A 6 17.23 -14.65 0.94
CA HIS A 6 18.14 -13.60 1.37
C HIS A 6 17.40 -12.51 2.16
N ARG A 7 17.73 -12.35 3.45
CA ARG A 7 17.24 -11.24 4.28
C ARG A 7 17.96 -9.98 3.84
N GLN A 8 17.16 -8.98 3.46
CA GLN A 8 17.70 -7.70 3.00
C GLN A 8 18.35 -6.93 4.18
N PRO A 9 19.46 -6.21 3.96
CA PRO A 9 20.16 -5.49 5.04
C PRO A 9 19.32 -4.42 5.74
N TRP A 10 18.32 -3.85 5.05
CA TRP A 10 17.40 -2.84 5.60
C TRP A 10 16.27 -3.43 6.44
N MET A 11 16.18 -4.75 6.55
CA MET A 11 15.11 -5.46 7.24
C MET A 11 15.50 -5.67 8.71
N ASP A 12 15.46 -4.57 9.48
CA ASP A 12 15.67 -4.54 10.93
C ASP A 12 14.44 -5.03 11.71
N SER A 13 14.54 -5.04 13.05
CA SER A 13 13.46 -5.51 13.93
C SER A 13 12.16 -4.70 13.82
N ASP A 14 12.26 -3.41 13.53
CA ASP A 14 11.11 -2.51 13.45
C ASP A 14 10.35 -2.76 12.15
N ILE A 15 11.11 -2.89 11.05
CA ILE A 15 10.58 -3.30 9.75
C ILE A 15 9.97 -4.70 9.81
N GLU A 16 10.55 -5.64 10.56
CA GLU A 16 10.00 -6.97 10.75
C GLU A 16 8.67 -6.94 11.53
N THR A 17 8.60 -6.13 12.58
CA THR A 17 7.38 -5.93 13.37
C THR A 17 6.29 -5.32 12.49
N PHE A 18 6.62 -4.27 11.75
CA PHE A 18 5.70 -3.62 10.80
C PHE A 18 5.23 -4.58 9.71
N ARG A 19 6.14 -5.39 9.14
CA ARG A 19 5.81 -6.43 8.17
C ARG A 19 4.78 -7.41 8.70
N ASP A 20 4.92 -7.82 9.96
CA ASP A 20 3.99 -8.73 10.61
C ASP A 20 2.62 -8.09 10.86
N GLN A 21 2.57 -6.80 11.20
CA GLN A 21 1.32 -6.04 11.32
C GLN A 21 0.58 -5.98 9.98
N VAL A 22 1.27 -5.57 8.91
CA VAL A 22 0.71 -5.50 7.56
C VAL A 22 0.21 -6.88 7.10
N ARG A 23 1.01 -7.93 7.32
CA ARG A 23 0.64 -9.31 6.97
C ARG A 23 -0.65 -9.75 7.67
N ARG A 24 -0.78 -9.47 8.96
CA ARG A 24 -1.97 -9.81 9.74
C ARG A 24 -3.19 -9.05 9.26
N TYR A 25 -3.05 -7.75 9.02
CA TYR A 25 -4.14 -6.92 8.52
C TYR A 25 -4.64 -7.40 7.15
N ILE A 26 -3.73 -7.60 6.19
CA ILE A 26 -4.11 -8.07 4.86
C ILE A 26 -4.80 -9.44 4.93
N ALA A 27 -4.30 -10.35 5.77
CA ALA A 27 -4.90 -11.67 5.94
C ALA A 27 -6.30 -11.64 6.57
N ALA A 28 -6.54 -10.71 7.51
CA ALA A 28 -7.81 -10.59 8.22
C ALA A 28 -8.85 -9.78 7.42
N GLU A 29 -8.45 -8.61 6.91
CA GLU A 29 -9.36 -7.57 6.42
C GLU A 29 -9.43 -7.46 4.89
N MET A 30 -8.45 -8.00 4.16
CA MET A 30 -8.41 -7.90 2.69
C MET A 30 -8.61 -9.26 2.01
N ALA A 31 -7.85 -10.26 2.44
CA ALA A 31 -7.82 -11.59 1.84
C ALA A 31 -9.22 -12.24 1.67
N PRO A 32 -10.15 -12.16 2.64
CA PRO A 32 -11.48 -12.76 2.51
C PRO A 32 -12.33 -12.15 1.37
N HIS A 33 -12.11 -10.87 1.05
CA HIS A 33 -12.91 -10.14 0.08
C HIS A 33 -12.32 -10.16 -1.34
N LEU A 34 -11.06 -10.58 -1.48
CA LEU A 34 -10.36 -10.64 -2.77
C LEU A 34 -11.12 -11.38 -3.89
N PRO A 35 -11.84 -12.50 -3.65
CA PRO A 35 -12.61 -13.16 -4.71
C PRO A 35 -13.69 -12.26 -5.32
N VAL A 36 -14.43 -11.54 -4.49
CA VAL A 36 -15.48 -10.60 -4.93
C VAL A 36 -14.84 -9.42 -5.65
N TRP A 37 -13.76 -8.86 -5.10
CA TRP A 37 -13.05 -7.73 -5.69
C TRP A 37 -12.45 -8.05 -7.06
N ARG A 38 -12.03 -9.29 -7.25
CA ARG A 38 -11.56 -9.82 -8.53
C ARG A 38 -12.68 -9.87 -9.57
N GLU A 39 -13.86 -10.34 -9.18
CA GLU A 39 -15.00 -10.45 -10.09
C GLU A 39 -15.49 -9.07 -10.52
N GLN A 40 -15.63 -8.13 -9.57
CA GLN A 40 -16.07 -6.76 -9.86
C GLN A 40 -14.99 -5.89 -10.51
N GLY A 41 -13.71 -6.24 -10.39
CA GLY A 41 -12.58 -5.54 -11.03
C GLY A 41 -12.13 -4.25 -10.33
N TYR A 42 -12.49 -4.05 -9.07
CA TYR A 42 -12.02 -2.93 -8.24
C TYR A 42 -12.08 -3.27 -6.75
N ILE A 43 -11.38 -2.48 -5.93
CA ILE A 43 -11.49 -2.52 -4.46
C ILE A 43 -12.36 -1.34 -4.02
N PRO A 44 -13.37 -1.55 -3.18
CA PRO A 44 -14.23 -0.48 -2.70
C PRO A 44 -13.44 0.59 -1.91
N ARG A 45 -13.92 1.84 -1.93
CA ARG A 45 -13.17 2.97 -1.34
C ARG A 45 -13.08 2.89 0.18
N GLU A 46 -14.09 2.32 0.80
CA GLU A 46 -14.23 2.10 2.24
C GLU A 46 -13.11 1.22 2.81
N VAL A 47 -12.45 0.38 1.99
CA VAL A 47 -11.32 -0.44 2.41
C VAL A 47 -10.07 0.40 2.65
N TRP A 48 -9.92 1.51 1.92
CA TRP A 48 -8.71 2.36 1.97
C TRP A 48 -8.64 3.25 3.20
N ARG A 49 -9.79 3.61 3.79
CA ARG A 49 -9.84 4.46 4.98
C ARG A 49 -9.14 3.80 6.19
N PRO A 50 -9.54 2.60 6.65
CA PRO A 50 -8.86 1.94 7.76
C PRO A 50 -7.41 1.59 7.41
N PHE A 51 -7.11 1.31 6.13
CA PHE A 51 -5.74 1.06 5.67
C PHE A 51 -4.83 2.29 5.80
N GLY A 52 -5.36 3.48 5.52
CA GLY A 52 -4.67 4.75 5.72
C GLY A 52 -4.51 5.12 7.19
N GLU A 53 -5.57 4.94 8.01
CA GLU A 53 -5.53 5.20 9.46
C GLU A 53 -4.47 4.37 10.20
N MET A 54 -4.15 3.17 9.69
CA MET A 54 -3.07 2.33 10.22
C MET A 54 -1.67 2.71 9.73
N GLY A 55 -1.56 3.71 8.86
CA GLY A 55 -0.29 4.15 8.29
C GLY A 55 0.29 3.19 7.25
N PHE A 56 -0.53 2.30 6.67
CA PHE A 56 -0.08 1.40 5.60
C PHE A 56 -0.09 2.06 4.23
N MET A 57 -0.76 3.20 4.09
CA MET A 57 -0.82 3.95 2.84
C MET A 57 0.31 4.97 2.75
N LEU A 58 1.23 4.74 1.81
CA LEU A 58 2.33 5.65 1.48
C LEU A 58 3.11 6.14 2.73
N PRO A 59 3.62 5.22 3.58
CA PRO A 59 4.29 5.58 4.83
C PRO A 59 5.52 6.46 4.61
N GLU A 60 6.13 6.42 3.42
CA GLU A 60 7.30 7.20 3.03
C GLU A 60 7.00 8.67 2.72
N LEU A 61 5.73 9.04 2.55
CA LEU A 61 5.38 10.43 2.26
C LEU A 61 5.60 11.32 3.49
N PRO A 62 6.00 12.59 3.29
CA PRO A 62 6.03 13.57 4.37
C PRO A 62 4.66 13.76 5.04
N GLU A 63 4.68 14.14 6.32
CA GLU A 63 3.47 14.41 7.12
C GLU A 63 2.57 15.50 6.52
N GLU A 64 3.12 16.46 5.77
CA GLU A 64 2.34 17.50 5.08
C GLU A 64 1.35 16.91 4.04
N TYR A 65 1.63 15.69 3.58
CA TYR A 65 0.78 14.89 2.71
C TYR A 65 0.14 13.72 3.46
N GLY A 66 0.08 13.75 4.78
CA GLY A 66 -0.51 12.69 5.63
C GLY A 66 0.16 11.31 5.52
N GLY A 67 1.41 11.26 5.08
CA GLY A 67 2.28 10.09 5.29
C GLY A 67 2.98 10.15 6.65
N ALA A 68 3.75 9.11 6.97
CA ALA A 68 4.45 8.99 8.25
C ALA A 68 5.90 9.51 8.21
N GLY A 69 6.36 10.02 7.07
CA GLY A 69 7.76 10.43 6.86
C GLY A 69 8.76 9.27 7.03
N ALA A 70 8.30 8.03 6.90
CA ALA A 70 9.10 6.84 7.16
C ALA A 70 10.10 6.57 6.04
N SER A 71 11.03 5.65 6.28
CA SER A 71 11.94 5.21 5.23
C SER A 71 11.18 4.44 4.12
N LEU A 72 11.73 4.46 2.90
CA LEU A 72 11.19 3.70 1.77
C LEU A 72 11.06 2.19 2.06
N ALA A 73 11.81 1.66 3.03
CA ALA A 73 11.73 0.27 3.44
C ALA A 73 10.32 -0.13 3.92
N TYR A 74 9.62 0.76 4.63
CA TYR A 74 8.25 0.53 5.09
C TYR A 74 7.31 0.34 3.90
N GLN A 75 7.40 1.21 2.90
CA GLN A 75 6.62 1.11 1.68
C GLN A 75 6.90 -0.19 0.91
N LEU A 76 8.18 -0.58 0.80
CA LEU A 76 8.55 -1.83 0.14
C LEU A 76 7.97 -3.05 0.85
N VAL A 77 7.90 -3.02 2.18
CA VAL A 77 7.24 -4.07 2.97
C VAL A 77 5.75 -4.16 2.68
N VAL A 78 5.05 -3.02 2.63
CA VAL A 78 3.61 -2.99 2.30
C VAL A 78 3.37 -3.60 0.92
N GLN A 79 4.11 -3.13 -0.08
CA GLN A 79 3.98 -3.62 -1.46
C GLN A 79 4.29 -5.12 -1.56
N GLU A 80 5.28 -5.62 -0.82
CA GLU A 80 5.62 -7.04 -0.83
C GLU A 80 4.54 -7.90 -0.17
N GLN A 81 3.94 -7.48 0.96
CA GLN A 81 2.86 -8.23 1.60
C GLN A 81 1.59 -8.23 0.75
N ASP A 82 1.30 -7.08 0.15
CA ASP A 82 0.17 -6.94 -0.77
C ASP A 82 0.33 -7.85 -1.99
N ARG A 83 1.46 -7.75 -2.70
CA ARG A 83 1.78 -8.58 -3.87
C ARG A 83 1.67 -10.08 -3.56
N ARG A 84 2.14 -10.52 -2.39
CA ARG A 84 2.04 -11.94 -1.97
C ARG A 84 0.61 -12.42 -1.88
N THR A 85 -0.29 -11.57 -1.41
CA THR A 85 -1.70 -11.92 -1.20
C THR A 85 -2.47 -11.80 -2.51
N THR A 86 -2.14 -10.80 -3.32
CA THR A 86 -2.88 -10.43 -4.53
C THR A 86 -2.33 -11.08 -5.79
N GLN A 87 -1.18 -11.77 -5.74
CA GLN A 87 -0.57 -12.46 -6.90
C GLN A 87 -1.53 -13.42 -7.62
N HIS A 88 -2.49 -13.97 -6.89
CA HIS A 88 -3.47 -14.91 -7.43
C HIS A 88 -4.59 -14.20 -8.19
N LEU A 89 -4.76 -12.87 -8.07
CA LEU A 89 -5.85 -12.06 -8.61
C LEU A 89 -5.77 -11.77 -10.11
N ARG A 90 -5.10 -12.60 -10.94
CA ARG A 90 -4.86 -12.39 -12.38
C ARG A 90 -6.12 -12.10 -13.22
N LYS A 91 -6.61 -10.86 -13.16
CA LYS A 91 -7.10 -10.05 -14.27
C LYS A 91 -6.19 -8.82 -14.28
N ASP A 92 -5.32 -8.75 -15.27
CA ASP A 92 -4.29 -7.73 -15.52
C ASP A 92 -3.63 -7.08 -14.26
N PRO A 93 -2.43 -7.53 -13.84
CA PRO A 93 -1.70 -6.99 -12.69
C PRO A 93 -1.51 -5.47 -12.73
N LEU A 94 -1.42 -4.91 -13.94
CA LEU A 94 -1.26 -3.48 -14.15
C LEU A 94 -2.55 -2.69 -13.91
N THR A 95 -3.73 -3.28 -14.15
CA THR A 95 -5.00 -2.61 -13.84
C THR A 95 -5.22 -2.48 -12.33
N TRP A 96 -4.76 -3.47 -11.55
CA TRP A 96 -4.82 -3.51 -10.10
C TRP A 96 -3.86 -2.48 -9.46
N LEU A 97 -2.59 -2.49 -9.88
CA LEU A 97 -1.54 -1.57 -9.40
C LEU A 97 -1.74 -0.14 -9.91
N ARG A 98 -2.21 0.05 -11.15
CA ARG A 98 -2.55 1.38 -11.71
C ARG A 98 -3.76 1.99 -11.03
N ARG A 99 -4.73 1.20 -10.55
CA ARG A 99 -5.87 1.73 -9.77
C ARG A 99 -5.53 1.96 -8.30
N LEU A 100 -4.71 1.11 -7.68
CA LEU A 100 -4.11 1.39 -6.37
C LEU A 100 -3.29 2.69 -6.43
N MET A 101 -2.42 2.84 -7.44
CA MET A 101 -1.64 4.06 -7.65
C MET A 101 -2.48 5.24 -8.17
N LEU A 102 -3.59 5.05 -8.89
CA LEU A 102 -4.47 6.18 -9.20
C LEU A 102 -5.27 6.61 -7.96
N ALA A 103 -5.61 5.68 -7.06
CA ALA A 103 -6.25 5.98 -5.78
C ALA A 103 -5.28 6.61 -4.77
N CYS A 104 -4.02 6.16 -4.73
CA CYS A 104 -2.98 6.67 -3.85
C CYS A 104 -2.20 7.87 -4.43
N CYS A 105 -1.97 7.92 -5.75
CA CYS A 105 -1.02 8.84 -6.40
C CYS A 105 -1.66 9.84 -7.38
N MET A 106 -2.99 9.92 -7.51
CA MET A 106 -3.63 11.10 -8.14
C MET A 106 -3.79 12.23 -7.14
N THR A 107 -2.68 12.64 -6.53
CA THR A 107 -2.47 14.05 -6.20
C THR A 107 -2.43 14.82 -7.52
N PRO A 108 -3.25 15.85 -7.73
CA PRO A 108 -2.99 16.84 -8.77
C PRO A 108 -1.78 17.71 -8.37
N GLY A 109 -0.60 17.09 -8.23
CA GLY A 109 0.61 17.73 -7.70
C GLY A 109 1.93 17.15 -8.21
N ARG A 110 1.93 15.97 -8.84
CA ARG A 110 3.13 15.42 -9.50
C ARG A 110 3.14 15.73 -11.01
N GLN A 111 2.79 16.97 -11.37
CA GLN A 111 3.10 17.54 -12.67
C GLN A 111 4.21 18.58 -12.46
N HIS A 112 5.10 18.68 -13.43
CA HIS A 112 6.22 19.61 -13.43
C HIS A 112 5.81 21.01 -12.96
N GLY A 113 6.57 21.58 -12.01
CA GLY A 113 6.61 23.02 -11.74
C GLY A 113 5.25 23.74 -11.72
N SER A 114 4.42 23.47 -10.71
CA SER A 114 3.33 24.38 -10.37
C SER A 114 3.06 24.29 -8.88
N ASN A 115 3.18 25.44 -8.23
CA ASN A 115 3.14 25.64 -6.78
C ASN A 115 1.69 25.62 -6.26
N ASP A 116 0.89 24.63 -6.66
CA ASP A 116 -0.52 24.55 -6.29
C ASP A 116 -0.73 23.48 -5.20
N LYS A 117 -1.24 23.93 -4.05
CA LYS A 117 -1.40 23.15 -2.83
C LYS A 117 -2.57 22.18 -3.00
N GLY A 118 -2.29 21.05 -3.65
CA GLY A 118 -3.25 20.00 -3.98
C GLY A 118 -3.79 19.24 -2.76
N SER A 119 -4.92 19.73 -2.25
CA SER A 119 -6.10 18.97 -1.83
C SER A 119 -5.94 17.89 -0.73
N LYS A 120 -6.23 18.32 0.51
CA LYS A 120 -6.94 17.72 1.68
C LYS A 120 -7.52 16.27 1.66
N TRP A 121 -7.07 15.33 0.84
CA TRP A 121 -7.59 13.95 0.86
C TRP A 121 -7.01 13.11 2.00
N LEU A 122 -5.91 13.58 2.60
CA LEU A 122 -5.15 12.90 3.67
C LEU A 122 -5.41 13.50 5.06
N THR A 123 -6.37 14.42 5.17
CA THR A 123 -6.82 14.96 6.47
C THR A 123 -8.34 14.90 6.56
N MET A 124 -8.82 13.85 7.23
CA MET A 124 -10.12 13.83 7.92
C MET A 124 -9.92 13.17 9.27
#